data_AF-A0A258B9H7-F1
#
_entry.id   AF-A0A258B9H7-F1
#
_cell.length_a   1.000
_cell.length_b   1.000
_cell.length_c   1.000
_cell.angle_alpha   90.00
_cell.angle_beta   90.00
_cell.angle_gamma   90.00
#
_symmetry.space_group_name_H-M   'P 1'
#
loop_
_entity.id
_entity.type
_entity.pdbx_description
1 polymer ?
#
loop_
_entity_poly.entity_id
_entity_poly.type
_entity_poly.pdbx_seq_one_letter_code
_entity_poly.pdbx_strand_id
1 'polypeptide(L)'
;MVVSAFSPQSADAPVGGQVKVEGTTSRHKGGAITLVRHGEPALSRRVKLTAKGYGEWWARYEVGGLLEGQQPPQVLKDYIARATHLLSSTRQRALETARMACGERPFESLDLFIEAPLPPPDFPDSLKFSPKHWGAISRFWWWAFNNHKGQETRREAEARARKAADVLLERAKGGDEVVLMAHGYFNYMISRELKRSGYVKTHEQGFKYWGCRRYEAP
;
A
#
# COMPACT_ATOMS: atom_id res chain seq x y z
N MET A 1 -94.34 3.49 28.84
CA MET A 1 -94.71 3.34 27.41
C MET A 1 -94.25 4.61 26.72
N VAL A 2 -93.32 4.66 25.78
CA VAL A 2 -92.92 3.73 24.71
C VAL A 2 -91.39 3.79 24.57
N VAL A 3 -90.76 2.63 24.45
CA VAL A 3 -89.34 2.45 24.14
C VAL A 3 -89.23 2.38 22.63
N SER A 4 -88.33 3.15 22.01
CA SER A 4 -87.99 2.99 20.60
C SER A 4 -86.54 2.54 20.46
N ALA A 5 -86.37 1.60 19.54
CA ALA A 5 -85.26 0.68 19.42
C ALA A 5 -84.01 1.31 18.78
N PHE A 6 -82.83 0.81 19.17
CA PHE A 6 -81.62 0.90 18.36
C PHE A 6 -80.93 -0.47 18.36
N SER A 7 -80.61 -0.95 17.17
CA SER A 7 -79.85 -2.18 16.89
C SER A 7 -78.53 -1.83 16.18
N PRO A 8 -77.57 -2.77 16.11
CA PRO A 8 -76.16 -2.52 16.42
C PRO A 8 -75.29 -2.28 15.20
N GLN A 9 -74.10 -1.74 15.41
CA GLN A 9 -72.96 -1.99 14.53
C GLN A 9 -71.67 -2.10 15.34
N SER A 10 -71.02 -3.23 15.15
CA SER A 10 -69.77 -3.72 15.72
C SER A 10 -68.59 -2.83 15.34
N ALA A 11 -67.77 -2.50 16.33
CA ALA A 11 -66.48 -1.85 16.15
C ALA A 11 -65.41 -2.90 15.83
N ASP A 12 -64.88 -2.87 14.61
CA ASP A 12 -63.61 -3.51 14.26
C ASP A 12 -62.46 -2.57 14.63
N ALA A 13 -61.53 -3.09 15.42
CA ALA A 13 -60.29 -2.43 15.77
C ALA A 13 -59.29 -2.48 14.59
N PRO A 14 -58.49 -1.42 14.34
CA PRO A 14 -57.42 -1.52 13.37
C PRO A 14 -56.27 -2.37 13.93
N VAL A 15 -55.94 -3.44 13.20
CA VAL A 15 -54.75 -4.27 13.39
C VAL A 15 -53.51 -3.41 13.17
N GLY A 16 -52.62 -3.42 14.16
CA GLY A 16 -51.32 -2.75 14.11
C GLY A 16 -50.44 -3.31 12.99
N GLY A 17 -50.17 -2.49 11.98
CA GLY A 17 -49.16 -2.75 10.98
C GLY A 17 -47.77 -2.64 11.59
N GLN A 18 -47.09 -3.77 11.77
CA GLN A 18 -45.66 -3.79 12.02
C GLN A 18 -44.93 -3.24 10.78
N VAL A 19 -44.42 -2.01 10.90
CA VAL A 19 -43.43 -1.49 9.95
C VAL A 19 -42.17 -2.33 10.10
N LYS A 20 -41.97 -3.24 9.16
CA LYS A 20 -40.72 -3.98 8.99
C LYS A 20 -39.68 -2.97 8.52
N VAL A 21 -38.91 -2.42 9.45
CA VAL A 21 -37.71 -1.65 9.14
C VAL A 21 -36.71 -2.63 8.54
N GLU A 22 -36.67 -2.70 7.22
CA GLU A 22 -35.60 -3.38 6.51
C GLU A 22 -34.31 -2.60 6.75
N GLY A 23 -33.56 -3.03 7.76
CA GLY A 23 -32.16 -2.66 7.90
C GLY A 23 -31.42 -3.17 6.69
N THR A 24 -31.22 -2.30 5.68
CA THR A 24 -30.18 -2.51 4.69
C THR A 24 -28.86 -2.53 5.45
N THR A 25 -28.39 -3.72 5.78
CA THR A 25 -26.98 -3.94 6.10
C THR A 25 -26.23 -3.64 4.80
N SER A 26 -25.88 -2.36 4.62
CA SER A 26 -24.80 -1.99 3.72
C SER A 26 -23.62 -2.86 4.13
N ARG A 27 -23.35 -3.94 3.39
CA ARG A 27 -22.01 -4.50 3.31
C ARG A 27 -21.16 -3.28 2.99
N HIS A 28 -20.41 -2.79 3.97
CA HIS A 28 -19.41 -1.76 3.70
C HIS A 28 -18.55 -2.34 2.59
N LYS A 29 -18.76 -1.89 1.35
CA LYS A 29 -17.96 -2.31 0.22
C LYS A 29 -16.55 -1.90 0.60
N GLY A 30 -15.67 -2.86 0.85
CA GLY A 30 -14.29 -2.50 1.09
C GLY A 30 -13.77 -1.84 -0.18
N GLY A 31 -13.01 -0.76 -0.02
CA GLY A 31 -12.48 0.00 -1.13
C GLY A 31 -11.33 -0.74 -1.81
N ALA A 32 -10.44 0.05 -2.42
CA ALA A 32 -9.32 -0.50 -3.16
C ALA A 32 -8.00 0.14 -2.75
N ILE A 33 -6.94 -0.66 -2.76
CA ILE A 33 -5.60 -0.24 -2.37
C ILE A 33 -4.64 -0.53 -3.51
N THR A 34 -3.94 0.51 -3.96
CA THR A 34 -2.93 0.41 -5.02
C THR A 34 -1.56 0.71 -4.44
N LEU A 35 -0.68 -0.29 -4.45
CA LEU A 35 0.71 -0.15 -4.06
C LEU A 35 1.56 0.15 -5.30
N VAL A 36 2.32 1.23 -5.26
CA VAL A 36 3.10 1.76 -6.38
C VAL A 36 4.56 1.79 -5.98
N ARG A 37 5.43 1.19 -6.79
CA ARG A 37 6.88 1.38 -6.63
C ARG A 37 7.27 2.73 -7.20
N HIS A 38 8.13 3.46 -6.49
CA HIS A 38 8.74 4.71 -6.95
C HIS A 38 9.31 4.62 -8.38
N GLY A 39 9.45 5.77 -9.04
CA GLY A 39 10.07 5.89 -10.35
C GLY A 39 11.54 5.47 -10.39
N GLU A 40 12.16 5.46 -11.57
CA GLU A 40 13.57 5.08 -11.69
C GLU A 40 14.48 6.09 -10.96
N PRO A 41 15.38 5.65 -10.08
CA PRO A 41 16.33 6.54 -9.40
C PRO A 41 17.42 7.06 -10.33
N ALA A 42 17.93 8.26 -10.05
CA ALA A 42 19.02 8.88 -10.83
C ALA A 42 20.36 8.13 -10.71
N LEU A 43 20.58 7.44 -9.57
CA LEU A 43 21.87 6.82 -9.29
C LEU A 43 22.12 5.60 -10.17
N SER A 44 23.20 5.66 -10.96
CA SER A 44 23.59 4.61 -11.90
C SER A 44 23.74 3.26 -11.23
N ARG A 45 23.21 2.24 -11.93
CA ARG A 45 23.30 0.82 -11.57
C ARG A 45 24.33 0.07 -12.42
N ARG A 46 25.05 0.77 -13.30
CA ARG A 46 26.06 0.23 -14.23
C ARG A 46 27.48 0.33 -13.64
N VAL A 47 27.66 -0.20 -12.44
CA VAL A 47 28.93 -0.27 -11.72
C VAL A 47 29.05 -1.63 -11.05
N LYS A 48 30.27 -2.12 -10.81
CA LYS A 48 30.53 -3.31 -9.98
C LYS A 48 31.19 -2.86 -8.67
N LEU A 49 30.62 -3.27 -7.54
CA LEU A 49 31.01 -2.83 -6.20
C LEU A 49 31.34 -4.03 -5.32
N THR A 50 32.22 -3.86 -4.34
CA THR A 50 32.34 -4.80 -3.22
C THR A 50 31.16 -4.65 -2.26
N ALA A 51 31.07 -5.48 -1.22
CA ALA A 51 30.04 -5.32 -0.19
C ALA A 51 30.11 -3.94 0.48
N LYS A 52 31.31 -3.49 0.85
CA LYS A 52 31.55 -2.14 1.40
C LYS A 52 31.13 -1.05 0.42
N GLY A 53 31.59 -1.14 -0.83
CA GLY A 53 31.24 -0.18 -1.87
C GLY A 53 29.73 -0.13 -2.16
N TYR A 54 29.03 -1.26 -2.05
CA TYR A 54 27.57 -1.28 -2.14
C TYR A 54 26.90 -0.57 -0.95
N GLY A 55 27.43 -0.70 0.27
CA GLY A 55 26.95 0.06 1.42
C GLY A 55 27.03 1.58 1.20
N GLU A 56 28.18 2.07 0.73
CA GLU A 56 28.38 3.49 0.40
C GLU A 56 27.50 3.95 -0.77
N TRP A 57 27.33 3.10 -1.79
CA TRP A 57 26.39 3.36 -2.89
C TRP A 57 24.94 3.40 -2.41
N TRP A 58 24.53 2.49 -1.51
CA TRP A 58 23.19 2.43 -0.95
C TRP A 58 22.88 3.66 -0.10
N ALA A 59 23.84 4.15 0.69
CA ALA A 59 23.67 5.39 1.46
C ALA A 59 23.35 6.59 0.54
N ARG A 60 24.05 6.72 -0.60
CA ARG A 60 23.73 7.73 -1.63
C ARG A 60 22.39 7.48 -2.31
N TYR A 61 22.05 6.21 -2.56
CA TYR A 61 20.77 5.82 -3.13
C TYR A 61 19.58 6.18 -2.22
N GLU A 62 19.76 6.11 -0.90
CA GLU A 62 18.72 6.43 0.09
C GLU A 62 18.32 7.91 0.09
N VAL A 63 19.27 8.81 -0.17
CA VAL A 63 19.04 10.27 -0.25
C VAL A 63 18.84 10.76 -1.69
N GLY A 64 19.01 9.89 -2.69
CA GLY A 64 18.88 10.23 -4.10
C GLY A 64 17.43 10.33 -4.59
N GLY A 65 17.25 11.17 -5.61
CA GLY A 65 16.00 11.37 -6.34
C GLY A 65 15.82 10.45 -7.57
N LEU A 66 14.88 10.84 -8.42
CA LEU A 66 14.52 10.19 -9.67
C LEU A 66 15.42 10.62 -10.82
N LEU A 67 15.62 9.71 -11.78
CA LEU A 67 16.21 10.03 -13.07
C LEU A 67 15.32 11.04 -13.81
N GLU A 68 15.93 12.06 -14.42
CA GLU A 68 15.19 13.10 -15.15
C GLU A 68 14.47 12.56 -16.39
N GLY A 69 13.43 13.27 -16.84
CA GLY A 69 12.71 12.99 -18.10
C GLY A 69 11.73 11.81 -18.04
N GLN A 70 11.61 11.13 -16.90
CA GLN A 70 10.58 10.11 -16.70
C GLN A 70 9.19 10.71 -16.53
N GLN A 71 8.16 9.90 -16.79
CA GLN A 71 6.77 10.26 -16.54
C GLN A 71 5.99 9.11 -15.90
N PRO A 72 4.98 9.38 -15.06
CA PRO A 72 4.09 8.37 -14.52
C PRO A 72 3.34 7.66 -15.67
N PRO A 73 3.24 6.33 -15.66
CA PRO A 73 2.50 5.59 -16.69
C PRO A 73 0.99 5.88 -16.57
N GLN A 74 0.26 5.77 -17.68
CA GLN A 74 -1.18 6.09 -17.72
C GLN A 74 -1.99 5.34 -16.66
N VAL A 75 -1.72 4.05 -16.47
CA VAL A 75 -2.37 3.24 -15.43
C VAL A 75 -2.26 3.83 -14.02
N LEU A 76 -1.14 4.47 -13.69
CA LEU A 76 -0.97 5.12 -12.39
C LEU A 76 -1.79 6.42 -12.33
N LYS A 77 -1.81 7.19 -13.42
CA LYS A 77 -2.61 8.42 -13.52
C LYS A 77 -4.10 8.11 -13.33
N ASP A 78 -4.59 7.02 -13.93
CA ASP A 78 -5.98 6.59 -13.81
C ASP A 78 -6.31 6.20 -12.35
N TYR A 79 -5.40 5.52 -11.66
CA TYR A 79 -5.56 5.17 -10.24
C TYR A 79 -5.50 6.39 -9.33
N ILE A 80 -4.64 7.36 -9.63
CA ILE A 80 -4.58 8.61 -8.89
C ILE A 80 -5.87 9.39 -9.08
N ALA A 81 -6.38 9.53 -10.31
CA ALA A 81 -7.57 10.32 -10.62
C ALA A 81 -8.80 9.93 -9.78
N ARG A 82 -8.94 8.64 -9.47
CA ARG A 82 -10.04 8.09 -8.65
C ARG A 82 -9.72 7.93 -7.15
N ALA A 83 -8.47 8.09 -6.75
CA ALA A 83 -8.05 7.90 -5.36
C ALA A 83 -8.69 8.93 -4.44
N THR A 84 -9.30 8.50 -3.34
CA THR A 84 -9.69 9.37 -2.22
C THR A 84 -8.44 9.73 -1.39
N HIS A 85 -7.56 8.75 -1.17
CA HIS A 85 -6.37 8.90 -0.32
C HIS A 85 -5.08 8.68 -1.11
N LEU A 86 -4.18 9.66 -1.02
CA LEU A 86 -2.85 9.60 -1.65
C LEU A 86 -1.79 9.58 -0.54
N LEU A 87 -0.94 8.56 -0.54
CA LEU A 87 0.08 8.32 0.47
C LEU A 87 1.45 8.10 -0.17
N SER A 88 2.50 8.49 0.55
CA SER A 88 3.88 8.25 0.13
C SER A 88 4.76 7.79 1.29
N SER A 89 5.84 7.09 0.97
CA SER A 89 7.01 7.04 1.84
C SER A 89 7.69 8.42 1.91
N THR A 90 8.36 8.71 3.02
CA THR A 90 9.19 9.91 3.23
C THR A 90 10.54 9.89 2.50
N ARG A 91 10.94 8.77 1.90
CA ARG A 91 12.18 8.73 1.11
C ARG A 91 12.07 9.62 -0.13
N GLN A 92 13.14 10.35 -0.45
CA GLN A 92 13.16 11.37 -1.51
C GLN A 92 12.60 10.87 -2.85
N ARG A 93 13.05 9.72 -3.35
CA ARG A 93 12.53 9.09 -4.57
C ARG A 93 11.02 8.81 -4.55
N ALA A 94 10.44 8.48 -3.39
CA ALA A 94 9.01 8.27 -3.25
C ALA A 94 8.25 9.61 -3.22
N LEU A 95 8.79 10.62 -2.52
CA LEU A 95 8.25 11.99 -2.53
C LEU A 95 8.23 12.58 -3.94
N GLU A 96 9.31 12.45 -4.70
CA GLU A 96 9.38 12.92 -6.08
C GLU A 96 8.43 12.14 -7.00
N THR A 97 8.28 10.83 -6.78
CA THR A 97 7.27 10.01 -7.47
C THR A 97 5.87 10.57 -7.20
N ALA A 98 5.54 10.85 -5.94
CA ALA A 98 4.25 11.36 -5.53
C ALA A 98 3.98 12.75 -6.09
N ARG A 99 4.94 13.68 -6.00
CA ARG A 99 4.81 15.02 -6.60
C ARG A 99 4.56 14.96 -8.11
N MET A 100 5.30 14.10 -8.80
CA MET A 100 5.15 13.94 -10.26
C MET A 100 3.81 13.30 -10.65
N ALA A 101 3.33 12.33 -9.86
CA ALA A 101 2.14 11.57 -10.20
C ALA A 101 0.83 12.26 -9.75
N CYS A 102 0.85 12.92 -8.59
CA CYS A 102 -0.32 13.59 -8.01
C CYS A 102 -0.55 15.00 -8.56
N GLY A 103 0.47 15.63 -9.15
CA GLY A 103 0.40 17.04 -9.54
C GLY A 103 0.14 17.92 -8.32
N GLU A 104 -0.92 18.73 -8.38
CA GLU A 104 -1.33 19.64 -7.29
C GLU A 104 -2.10 18.95 -6.17
N ARG A 105 -2.50 17.68 -6.35
CA ARG A 105 -3.28 16.98 -5.32
C ARG A 105 -2.43 16.71 -4.07
N PRO A 106 -2.96 17.01 -2.86
CA PRO A 106 -2.24 16.75 -1.64
C PRO A 106 -2.08 15.25 -1.41
N PHE A 107 -0.96 14.87 -0.79
CA PHE A 107 -0.68 13.51 -0.34
C PHE A 107 0.03 13.54 1.01
N GLU A 108 -0.21 12.51 1.82
CA GLU A 108 0.42 12.37 3.13
C GLU A 108 1.67 11.48 3.04
N SER A 109 2.74 11.85 3.73
CA SER A 109 4.01 11.11 3.71
C SER A 109 4.35 10.57 5.09
N LEU A 110 4.56 9.26 5.21
CA LEU A 110 4.81 8.60 6.50
C LEU A 110 6.08 7.72 6.46
N ASP A 111 6.87 7.79 7.53
CA ASP A 111 8.04 6.92 7.74
C ASP A 111 7.65 5.44 7.82
N LEU A 112 6.39 5.16 8.17
CA LEU A 112 5.83 3.82 8.18
C LEU A 112 6.08 3.04 6.88
N PHE A 113 6.15 3.75 5.74
CA PHE A 113 6.27 3.15 4.41
C PHE A 113 7.69 3.13 3.84
N ILE A 114 8.74 3.44 4.62
CA ILE A 114 10.13 3.33 4.13
C ILE A 114 10.51 1.88 3.78
N GLU A 115 11.50 1.71 2.91
CA GLU A 115 12.02 0.40 2.53
C GLU A 115 12.63 -0.31 3.75
N ALA A 116 12.57 -1.64 3.77
CA ALA A 116 13.28 -2.41 4.78
C ALA A 116 14.80 -2.17 4.64
N PRO A 117 15.57 -2.17 5.74
CA PRO A 117 17.02 -2.07 5.66
C PRO A 117 17.59 -3.38 5.11
N LEU A 118 18.26 -3.30 3.96
CA LEU A 118 18.82 -4.47 3.26
C LEU A 118 20.35 -4.34 3.21
N PRO A 119 21.05 -4.43 4.36
CA PRO A 119 22.50 -4.35 4.37
C PRO A 119 23.13 -5.53 3.61
N PRO A 120 24.23 -5.32 2.86
CA PRO A 120 24.96 -6.41 2.24
C PRO A 120 25.62 -7.30 3.31
N PRO A 121 25.78 -8.61 3.05
CA PRO A 121 26.62 -9.47 3.87
C PRO A 121 28.10 -9.06 3.74
N ASP A 122 28.92 -9.44 4.72
CA ASP A 122 30.36 -9.15 4.74
C ASP A 122 31.15 -10.13 3.87
N PHE A 123 30.96 -9.99 2.56
CA PHE A 123 31.68 -10.79 1.56
C PHE A 123 33.10 -10.23 1.32
N PRO A 124 34.07 -11.08 0.93
CA PRO A 124 35.42 -10.64 0.59
C PRO A 124 35.44 -9.61 -0.54
N ASP A 125 36.39 -8.67 -0.50
CA ASP A 125 36.53 -7.59 -1.49
C ASP A 125 36.91 -8.06 -2.92
N SER A 126 37.28 -9.33 -3.07
CA SER A 126 37.46 -9.97 -4.38
C SER A 126 36.13 -10.16 -5.12
N LEU A 127 34.99 -10.21 -4.41
CA LEU A 127 33.67 -10.37 -5.00
C LEU A 127 33.05 -9.01 -5.32
N LYS A 128 32.81 -8.76 -6.62
CA LYS A 128 32.19 -7.53 -7.10
C LYS A 128 30.95 -7.81 -7.92
N PHE A 129 29.83 -7.21 -7.51
CA PHE A 129 28.54 -7.35 -8.19
C PHE A 129 27.92 -5.99 -8.50
N SER A 130 26.94 -5.98 -9.40
CA SER A 130 26.17 -4.76 -9.67
C SER A 130 25.18 -4.46 -8.52
N PRO A 131 24.73 -3.21 -8.35
CA PRO A 131 23.72 -2.86 -7.36
C PRO A 131 22.43 -3.69 -7.44
N LYS A 132 22.08 -4.19 -8.63
CA LYS A 132 20.94 -5.12 -8.81
C LYS A 132 21.17 -6.45 -8.09
N HIS A 133 22.33 -7.06 -8.31
CA HIS A 133 22.68 -8.32 -7.69
C HIS A 133 22.91 -8.16 -6.20
N TRP A 134 23.60 -7.09 -5.76
CA TRP A 134 23.74 -6.79 -4.35
C TRP A 134 22.38 -6.62 -3.65
N GLY A 135 21.45 -5.86 -4.22
CA GLY A 135 20.11 -5.75 -3.64
C GLY A 135 19.36 -7.09 -3.51
N ALA A 136 19.60 -8.04 -4.42
CA ALA A 136 19.04 -9.38 -4.33
C ALA A 136 19.74 -10.23 -3.25
N ILE A 137 21.07 -10.20 -3.20
CA ILE A 137 21.91 -10.87 -2.19
C ILE A 137 21.54 -10.34 -0.80
N SER A 138 21.59 -9.03 -0.57
CA SER A 138 21.26 -8.40 0.70
C SER A 138 19.88 -8.80 1.20
N ARG A 139 18.88 -8.82 0.30
CA ARG A 139 17.54 -9.26 0.65
C ARG A 139 17.49 -10.72 1.07
N PHE A 140 18.13 -11.61 0.30
CA PHE A 140 18.18 -13.03 0.64
C PHE A 140 18.85 -13.23 2.00
N TRP A 141 19.98 -12.57 2.25
CA TRP A 141 20.70 -12.68 3.52
C TRP A 141 19.91 -12.13 4.70
N TRP A 142 19.29 -10.96 4.54
CA TRP A 142 18.42 -10.38 5.57
C TRP A 142 17.23 -11.30 5.87
N TRP A 143 16.65 -11.93 4.84
CA TRP A 143 15.49 -12.80 5.00
C TRP A 143 15.80 -14.18 5.60
N ALA A 144 16.86 -14.83 5.10
CA ALA A 144 17.21 -16.21 5.44
C ALA A 144 18.06 -16.32 6.71
N PHE A 145 18.94 -15.33 6.95
CA PHE A 145 19.91 -15.37 8.04
C PHE A 145 19.72 -14.23 9.05
N ASN A 146 18.66 -13.43 8.94
CA ASN A 146 18.43 -12.25 9.79
C ASN A 146 19.64 -11.30 9.79
N ASN A 147 20.30 -11.10 8.65
CA ASN A 147 21.41 -10.17 8.51
C ASN A 147 20.91 -8.72 8.48
N HIS A 148 20.71 -8.10 9.65
CA HIS A 148 20.16 -6.74 9.78
C HIS A 148 21.18 -5.67 10.21
N LYS A 149 22.40 -6.06 10.61
CA LYS A 149 23.49 -5.15 11.02
C LYS A 149 23.04 -4.07 12.02
N GLY A 150 22.25 -4.45 13.02
CA GLY A 150 21.72 -3.54 14.05
C GLY A 150 20.58 -2.64 13.59
N GLN A 151 20.14 -2.73 12.33
CA GLN A 151 18.93 -2.08 11.83
C GLN A 151 17.71 -2.99 12.03
N GLU A 152 16.54 -2.57 11.54
CA GLU A 152 15.28 -3.31 11.62
C GLU A 152 15.44 -4.78 11.18
N THR A 153 15.04 -5.69 12.06
CA THR A 153 15.00 -7.13 11.84
C THR A 153 13.86 -7.52 10.92
N ARG A 154 13.87 -8.77 10.44
CA ARG A 154 12.75 -9.30 9.66
C ARG A 154 11.42 -9.27 10.41
N ARG A 155 11.42 -9.64 11.69
CA ARG A 155 10.19 -9.69 12.50
C ARG A 155 9.62 -8.29 12.72
N GLU A 156 10.46 -7.30 12.96
CA GLU A 156 10.05 -5.91 13.11
C GLU A 156 9.48 -5.35 11.81
N ALA A 157 10.13 -5.62 10.67
CA ALA A 157 9.63 -5.23 9.36
C ALA A 157 8.30 -5.91 9.00
N GLU A 158 8.11 -7.19 9.36
CA GLU A 158 6.83 -7.89 9.20
C GLU A 158 5.73 -7.26 10.09
N ALA A 159 6.06 -6.88 11.33
CA ALA A 159 5.15 -6.15 12.21
C ALA A 159 4.82 -4.75 11.65
N ARG A 160 5.80 -4.04 11.11
CA ARG A 160 5.61 -2.74 10.45
C ARG A 160 4.76 -2.86 9.20
N ALA A 161 4.95 -3.90 8.40
CA ALA A 161 4.12 -4.16 7.21
C ALA A 161 2.66 -4.45 7.58
N ARG A 162 2.41 -5.13 8.70
CA ARG A 162 1.05 -5.30 9.25
C ARG A 162 0.42 -3.97 9.62
N LYS A 163 1.12 -3.14 10.41
CA LYS A 163 0.66 -1.79 10.76
C LYS A 163 0.41 -0.93 9.52
N ALA A 164 1.29 -0.99 8.53
CA ALA A 164 1.12 -0.29 7.26
C ALA A 164 -0.14 -0.77 6.51
N ALA A 165 -0.40 -2.07 6.47
CA ALA A 165 -1.62 -2.61 5.87
C ALA A 165 -2.87 -2.17 6.62
N ASP A 166 -2.87 -2.19 7.96
CA ASP A 166 -4.00 -1.74 8.78
C ASP A 166 -4.36 -0.28 8.49
N VAL A 167 -3.34 0.58 8.39
CA VAL A 167 -3.45 2.00 8.05
C VAL A 167 -4.03 2.24 6.64
N LEU A 168 -3.74 1.36 5.68
CA LEU A 168 -4.31 1.42 4.32
C LEU A 168 -5.74 0.88 4.28
N LEU A 169 -6.01 -0.21 5.00
CA LEU A 169 -7.33 -0.83 5.10
C LEU A 169 -8.32 0.11 5.77
N GLU A 170 -7.90 0.82 6.82
CA GLU A 170 -8.71 1.83 7.48
C GLU A 170 -9.14 2.93 6.51
N ARG A 171 -8.19 3.47 5.71
CA ARG A 171 -8.48 4.49 4.70
C ARG A 171 -9.32 3.97 3.53
N ALA A 172 -9.30 2.67 3.27
CA ALA A 172 -10.12 2.05 2.23
C ALA A 172 -11.53 1.67 2.72
N LYS A 173 -11.87 1.88 4.00
CA LYS A 173 -13.23 1.65 4.50
C LYS A 173 -14.22 2.56 3.77
N GLY A 174 -15.46 2.09 3.64
CA GLY A 174 -16.53 2.86 2.99
C GLY A 174 -16.45 2.92 1.46
N GLY A 175 -15.53 2.16 0.83
CA GLY A 175 -15.41 2.07 -0.62
C GLY A 175 -14.32 2.97 -1.22
N ASP A 176 -13.54 3.64 -0.37
CA ASP A 176 -12.52 4.59 -0.78
C ASP A 176 -11.34 3.94 -1.52
N GLU A 177 -10.77 4.69 -2.45
CA GLU A 177 -9.57 4.28 -3.17
C GLU A 177 -8.31 4.90 -2.55
N VAL A 178 -7.33 4.05 -2.25
CA VAL A 178 -6.06 4.43 -1.64
C VAL A 178 -4.92 4.12 -2.60
N VAL A 179 -4.02 5.08 -2.82
CA VAL A 179 -2.77 4.87 -3.57
C VAL A 179 -1.58 5.15 -2.66
N LEU A 180 -0.69 4.18 -2.52
CA LEU A 180 0.57 4.30 -1.78
C LEU A 180 1.77 4.26 -2.74
N MET A 181 2.56 5.34 -2.77
CA MET A 181 3.82 5.44 -3.52
C MET A 181 5.01 5.18 -2.60
N ALA A 182 5.64 4.03 -2.74
CA ALA A 182 6.69 3.57 -1.84
C ALA A 182 7.69 2.64 -2.56
N HIS A 183 8.15 1.58 -1.89
CA HIS A 183 9.32 0.80 -2.32
C HIS A 183 8.96 -0.63 -2.69
N GLY A 184 9.75 -1.21 -3.57
CA GLY A 184 9.41 -2.49 -4.18
C GLY A 184 9.29 -3.63 -3.16
N TYR A 185 10.22 -3.73 -2.21
CA TYR A 185 10.26 -4.86 -1.30
C TYR A 185 9.30 -4.68 -0.12
N PHE A 186 9.24 -3.50 0.48
CA PHE A 186 8.26 -3.23 1.53
C PHE A 186 6.81 -3.30 1.00
N ASN A 187 6.54 -2.85 -0.22
CA ASN A 187 5.23 -3.07 -0.86
C ASN A 187 4.92 -4.57 -1.01
N TYR A 188 5.90 -5.43 -1.28
CA TYR A 188 5.69 -6.87 -1.28
C TYR A 188 5.33 -7.41 0.10
N MET A 189 5.88 -6.85 1.19
CA MET A 189 5.51 -7.23 2.55
C MET A 189 4.07 -6.80 2.87
N ILE A 190 3.70 -5.54 2.56
CA ILE A 190 2.33 -5.04 2.70
C ILE A 190 1.35 -5.89 1.88
N SER A 191 1.72 -6.25 0.64
CA SER A 191 0.94 -7.11 -0.26
C SER A 191 0.54 -8.44 0.38
N ARG A 192 1.38 -9.01 1.26
CA ARG A 192 1.07 -10.27 1.96
C ARG A 192 0.03 -10.05 3.05
N GLU A 193 0.10 -8.93 3.75
CA GLU A 193 -0.85 -8.59 4.81
C GLU A 193 -2.22 -8.19 4.23
N LEU A 194 -2.28 -7.44 3.12
CA LEU A 194 -3.54 -7.16 2.43
C LEU A 194 -4.28 -8.44 2.01
N LYS A 195 -3.54 -9.42 1.46
CA LYS A 195 -4.10 -10.73 1.11
C LYS A 195 -4.57 -11.51 2.33
N ARG A 196 -3.85 -11.43 3.46
CA ARG A 196 -4.27 -12.06 4.73
C ARG A 196 -5.56 -11.45 5.26
N SER A 197 -5.80 -10.17 5.00
CA SER A 197 -7.05 -9.48 5.31
C SER A 197 -8.18 -9.72 4.29
N GLY A 198 -7.98 -10.64 3.34
CA GLY A 198 -9.01 -11.07 2.38
C GLY A 198 -9.09 -10.26 1.09
N TYR A 199 -8.26 -9.22 0.90
CA TYR A 199 -8.25 -8.46 -0.34
C TYR A 199 -7.68 -9.29 -1.51
N VAL A 200 -8.33 -9.18 -2.67
CA VAL A 200 -7.95 -9.87 -3.90
C VAL A 200 -7.05 -8.98 -4.74
N LYS A 201 -5.93 -9.52 -5.23
CA LYS A 201 -5.04 -8.77 -6.13
C LYS A 201 -5.61 -8.78 -7.54
N THR A 202 -6.17 -7.65 -7.99
CA THR A 202 -6.82 -7.50 -9.31
C THR A 202 -5.88 -6.99 -10.39
N HIS A 203 -4.72 -6.42 -10.03
CA HIS A 203 -3.70 -5.98 -10.98
C HIS A 203 -2.28 -6.14 -10.41
N GLU A 204 -1.31 -6.49 -11.26
CA GLU A 204 0.10 -6.72 -10.88
C GLU A 204 1.04 -6.35 -12.03
N GLN A 205 2.11 -5.62 -11.72
CA GLN A 205 3.12 -5.21 -12.69
C GLN A 205 4.56 -5.59 -12.28
N GLY A 206 4.70 -6.53 -11.34
CA GLY A 206 5.97 -7.05 -10.86
C GLY A 206 6.72 -6.04 -10.00
N PHE A 207 8.03 -5.97 -10.20
CA PHE A 207 8.92 -5.06 -9.46
C PHE A 207 9.50 -3.96 -10.36
N LYS A 208 8.90 -3.63 -11.52
CA LYS A 208 9.41 -2.50 -12.32
C LYS A 208 9.21 -1.18 -11.57
N TYR A 209 10.05 -0.19 -11.87
CA TYR A 209 9.78 1.19 -11.46
C TYR A 209 8.42 1.64 -11.99
N TRP A 210 7.72 2.49 -11.25
CA TRP A 210 6.33 2.87 -11.52
C TRP A 210 5.31 1.72 -11.51
N GLY A 211 5.74 0.50 -11.15
CA GLY A 211 4.89 -0.69 -11.17
C GLY A 211 3.79 -0.59 -10.12
N CYS A 212 2.56 -0.85 -10.55
CA CYS A 212 1.37 -0.85 -9.71
C CYS A 212 0.95 -2.28 -9.32
N ARG A 213 0.46 -2.43 -8.09
CA ARG A 213 -0.27 -3.62 -7.62
C ARG A 213 -1.56 -3.20 -6.97
N ARG A 214 -2.69 -3.66 -7.49
CA ARG A 214 -4.00 -3.28 -6.99
C ARG A 214 -4.66 -4.42 -6.24
N TYR A 215 -5.30 -4.07 -5.14
CA TYR A 215 -6.01 -4.96 -4.24
C TYR A 215 -7.42 -4.40 -4.04
N GLU A 216 -8.43 -5.24 -4.15
CA GLU A 216 -9.83 -4.89 -3.97
C GLU A 216 -10.46 -5.79 -2.92
N ALA A 217 -11.40 -5.25 -2.15
CA ALA A 217 -12.16 -6.07 -1.23
C ALA A 217 -13.02 -7.10 -1.99
N PRO A 218 -13.29 -8.26 -1.38
CA PRO A 218 -14.09 -9.33 -2.00
C PRO A 218 -15.57 -8.98 -2.17
#